data_AF-F7JRQ0-F1
#
_entry.id   AF-F7JRQ0-F1
#
_cell.length_a   1.000
_cell.length_b   1.000
_cell.length_c   1.000
_cell.angle_alpha   90.00
_cell.angle_beta   90.00
_cell.angle_gamma   90.00
#
_symmetry.space_group_name_H-M   'P 1'
#
loop_
_entity.id
_entity.type
_entity.pdbx_description
1 polymer ?
#
loop_
_entity_poly.entity_id
_entity_poly.type
_entity_poly.pdbx_seq_one_letter_code
_entity_poly.pdbx_strand_id
1 'polypeptide(L)'
;MNGSIRVSAKTVDDAITEALIQLGVTSDCLEYEVIEKGSAGFLGIGMKQAVIEARRKPGTAEEEEDTKIRFDVSLEPEKKGRKEKAKEHKKKRESRRRKRNLRLMRNRMQKRNFRKKRKKKKL
;
A
#
# COMPACT_ATOMS: atom_id res chain seq x y z
N MET A 1 10.15 27.86 16.59
CA MET A 1 9.68 26.90 15.56
C MET A 1 8.76 25.92 16.26
N ASN A 2 7.52 25.73 15.80
CA ASN A 2 6.46 25.08 16.57
C ASN A 2 6.54 23.54 16.59
N GLY A 3 7.62 22.96 16.07
CA GLY A 3 7.86 21.51 16.10
C GLY A 3 6.80 20.66 15.39
N SER A 4 5.88 21.26 14.64
CA SER A 4 4.85 20.55 13.88
C SER A 4 5.30 20.32 12.43
N ILE A 5 4.95 19.15 11.91
CA ILE A 5 5.16 18.74 10.52
C ILE A 5 3.82 18.47 9.85
N ARG A 6 3.73 18.75 8.54
CA ARG A 6 2.57 18.37 7.73
C ARG A 6 2.91 17.16 6.89
N VAL A 7 2.13 16.10 7.06
CA VAL A 7 2.34 14.83 6.36
C VAL A 7 1.09 14.51 5.55
N SER A 8 1.31 14.16 4.28
CA SER A 8 0.23 13.76 3.36
C SER A 8 0.41 12.31 2.94
N ALA A 9 -0.69 11.56 2.91
CA ALA A 9 -0.70 10.16 2.52
C ALA A 9 -2.04 9.75 1.91
N LYS A 10 -2.19 8.46 1.57
CA LYS A 10 -3.43 7.95 0.95
C LYS A 10 -4.58 7.89 1.95
N THR A 11 -4.28 7.62 3.20
CA THR A 11 -5.23 7.51 4.32
C THR A 11 -4.67 8.24 5.53
N VAL A 12 -5.52 8.54 6.51
CA VAL A 12 -5.09 9.15 7.77
C VAL A 12 -4.09 8.25 8.50
N ASP A 13 -4.35 6.94 8.54
CA ASP A 13 -3.47 5.97 9.20
C ASP A 13 -2.07 5.89 8.55
N ASP A 14 -2.03 5.94 7.21
CA ASP A 14 -0.77 6.00 6.48
C ASP A 14 -0.01 7.29 6.84
N ALA A 15 -0.70 8.43 6.97
CA ALA A 15 -0.08 9.71 7.32
C ALA A 15 0.46 9.70 8.76
N ILE A 16 -0.27 9.07 9.70
CA ILE A 16 0.16 8.88 11.09
C ILE A 16 1.45 8.05 11.11
N THR A 17 1.49 6.94 10.38
CA THR A 17 2.66 6.04 10.34
C THR A 17 3.90 6.75 9.80
N GLU A 18 3.74 7.55 8.74
CA GLU A 18 4.84 8.34 8.18
C GLU A 18 5.29 9.45 9.14
N ALA A 19 4.37 10.09 9.87
CA ALA A 19 4.70 11.09 10.88
C ALA A 19 5.49 10.51 12.05
N LEU A 20 5.14 9.30 12.52
CA LEU A 20 5.90 8.58 13.56
C LEU A 20 7.35 8.34 13.14
N ILE A 21 7.57 7.91 11.90
CA ILE A 21 8.91 7.66 11.36
C ILE A 21 9.71 8.96 11.21
N GLN A 22 9.08 10.02 10.72
CA GLN A 22 9.74 11.32 10.53
C GLN A 22 10.11 12.00 11.85
N LEU A 23 9.23 11.93 12.85
CA LEU A 23 9.47 12.50 14.17
C LEU A 23 10.29 11.56 15.08
N GLY A 24 10.40 10.28 14.75
CA GLY A 24 11.10 9.28 15.55
C GLY A 24 10.45 9.03 16.91
N VAL A 25 9.12 9.18 17.00
CA VAL A 25 8.35 9.01 18.23
C VAL A 25 7.44 7.80 18.13
N THR A 26 7.00 7.30 19.28
CA THR A 26 5.95 6.27 19.38
C THR A 26 4.57 6.90 19.32
N SER A 27 3.54 6.09 19.06
CA SER A 27 2.13 6.52 18.97
C SER A 27 1.65 7.27 20.22
N ASP A 28 2.17 6.91 21.39
CA ASP A 28 1.77 7.51 22.68
C ASP A 28 2.31 8.93 22.86
N CYS A 29 3.39 9.25 22.15
CA CYS A 29 4.08 10.54 22.18
C CYS A 29 3.75 11.42 20.96
N LEU A 30 2.87 10.96 20.07
CA LEU A 30 2.43 11.69 18.88
C LEU A 30 1.13 12.42 19.17
N GLU A 31 1.08 13.70 18.84
CA GLU A 31 -0.15 14.47 18.79
C GLU A 31 -0.39 14.91 17.35
N TYR A 32 -1.59 14.65 16.82
CA TYR A 32 -1.90 14.94 15.43
C TYR A 32 -3.30 15.52 15.28
N GLU A 33 -3.45 16.37 14.28
CA GLU A 33 -4.72 16.94 13.86
C GLU A 33 -4.95 16.60 12.39
N VAL A 34 -6.16 16.12 12.08
CA VAL A 34 -6.54 15.77 10.71
C VAL A 34 -7.09 17.02 10.02
N ILE A 35 -6.25 17.64 9.18
CA ILE A 35 -6.65 18.78 8.35
C ILE A 35 -7.57 18.29 7.21
N GLU A 36 -7.19 17.18 6.57
CA GLU A 36 -7.96 16.58 5.48
C GLU A 36 -8.04 15.06 5.67
N LYS A 37 -9.26 14.51 5.71
CA LYS A 37 -9.46 13.06 5.92
C LYS A 37 -9.02 12.20 4.74
N GLY A 38 -8.89 12.80 3.55
CA GLY A 38 -8.75 12.07 2.30
C GLY A 38 -10.02 11.32 1.91
N SER A 39 -10.05 10.78 0.69
CA SER A 39 -11.16 9.97 0.20
C SER A 39 -10.65 8.92 -0.77
N ALA A 40 -11.14 7.69 -0.64
CA ALA A 40 -10.87 6.63 -1.61
C ALA A 40 -11.53 6.87 -2.97
N GLY A 41 -12.51 7.78 -3.03
CA GLY A 41 -13.33 8.03 -4.21
C GLY A 41 -14.34 6.90 -4.48
N PHE A 42 -15.13 7.04 -5.55
CA PHE A 42 -16.06 6.01 -6.00
C PHE A 42 -15.35 5.13 -7.04
N LEU A 43 -15.21 3.83 -6.76
CA LEU A 43 -14.53 2.85 -7.63
C LEU A 43 -13.06 3.21 -7.98
N GLY A 44 -12.40 4.00 -7.13
CA GLY A 44 -11.03 4.46 -7.32
C GLY A 44 -10.88 5.72 -8.19
N ILE A 45 -11.98 6.39 -8.52
CA ILE A 45 -11.98 7.66 -9.24
C ILE A 45 -12.17 8.81 -8.24
N GLY A 46 -11.34 9.85 -8.37
CA GLY A 46 -11.42 11.05 -7.52
C GLY A 46 -10.83 10.85 -6.12
N MET A 47 -9.77 10.04 -5.99
CA MET A 47 -9.08 9.88 -4.71
C MET A 47 -8.47 11.21 -4.25
N LYS A 48 -8.69 11.54 -2.97
CA LYS A 48 -8.07 12.69 -2.30
C LYS A 48 -7.13 12.17 -1.23
N GLN A 49 -5.97 12.80 -1.11
CA GLN A 49 -5.00 12.46 -0.08
C GLN A 49 -5.50 12.93 1.29
N ALA A 50 -5.13 12.20 2.33
CA ALA A 50 -5.27 12.65 3.70
C ALA A 50 -4.08 13.52 4.06
N VAL A 51 -4.32 14.57 4.85
CA VAL A 51 -3.28 15.48 5.34
C VAL A 51 -3.47 15.65 6.83
N ILE A 52 -2.39 15.43 7.58
CA ILE A 52 -2.36 15.64 9.02
C ILE A 52 -1.26 16.65 9.37
N GLU A 53 -1.48 17.41 10.43
CA GLU A 53 -0.44 18.15 11.13
C GLU A 53 -0.08 17.37 12.38
N ALA A 54 1.20 17.05 12.56
CA ALA A 54 1.68 16.19 13.63
C ALA A 54 2.78 16.90 14.42
N ARG A 55 2.76 16.74 15.74
CA ARG A 55 3.74 17.29 16.68
C ARG A 55 4.07 16.26 17.76
N ARG A 56 5.23 16.42 18.40
CA ARG A 56 5.58 15.64 19.59
C ARG A 56 4.81 16.17 20.79
N LYS A 57 4.13 15.29 21.52
CA LYS A 57 3.44 15.64 22.77
C LYS A 57 4.49 15.98 23.84
N PRO A 58 4.51 17.21 24.39
CA PRO A 58 5.38 17.54 25.50
C PRO A 58 4.74 17.04 26.80
N GLY A 59 5.35 16.07 27.49
CA GLY A 59 4.92 15.72 28.85
C GLY A 59 4.92 14.24 29.25
N THR A 60 5.32 13.30 28.39
CA THR A 60 5.56 11.91 28.84
C THR A 60 7.04 11.78 29.21
N ALA A 61 7.38 12.23 30.42
CA ALA A 61 8.67 12.00 31.03
C ALA A 61 8.61 10.67 31.78
N GLU A 62 9.07 9.60 31.14
CA GLU A 62 9.82 8.54 31.81
C GLU A 62 11.07 8.31 30.95
N GLU A 63 12.21 8.63 31.54
CA GLU A 63 13.53 8.28 31.05
C GLU A 63 13.64 6.75 31.02
N GLU A 64 13.99 6.19 29.86
CA GLU A 64 15.12 5.26 29.83
C GLU A 64 16.01 5.71 28.66
N GLU A 65 17.13 6.30 29.03
CA GLU A 65 18.33 6.28 28.20
C GLU A 65 18.74 4.81 27.94
N ASP A 66 19.64 4.62 26.97
CA ASP A 66 20.19 3.34 26.53
C ASP A 66 19.32 2.56 25.52
N THR A 67 19.54 2.67 24.22
CA THR A 67 20.85 2.42 23.61
C THR A 67 20.91 3.03 22.23
N LYS A 68 22.01 3.74 22.05
CA LYS A 68 22.83 3.82 20.86
C LYS A 68 23.00 2.46 20.17
N ILE A 69 21.97 1.95 19.49
CA ILE A 69 22.20 1.12 18.31
C ILE A 69 22.45 2.11 17.17
N ARG A 70 23.69 2.61 17.10
CA ARG A 70 24.28 2.80 15.78
C ARG A 70 24.08 1.46 15.10
N PHE A 71 23.22 1.40 14.10
CA PHE A 71 23.28 0.34 13.09
C PHE A 71 24.58 0.55 12.29
N ASP A 72 25.73 0.41 12.98
CA ASP A 72 27.00 0.00 12.41
C ASP A 72 26.97 -1.53 12.26
N VAL A 73 25.82 -2.04 11.81
CA VAL A 73 25.80 -3.31 11.12
C VAL A 73 26.07 -2.94 9.67
N SER A 74 27.36 -3.01 9.36
CA SER A 74 27.85 -3.38 8.03
C SER A 74 27.13 -4.65 7.59
N LEU A 75 25.90 -4.49 7.09
CA LEU A 75 25.26 -5.44 6.22
C LEU A 75 24.89 -4.63 4.99
N GLU A 76 25.56 -5.00 3.91
CA GLU A 76 25.11 -4.78 2.54
C GLU A 76 23.56 -4.82 2.42
N PRO A 77 22.99 -4.04 1.50
CA PRO A 77 21.57 -3.69 1.50
C PRO A 77 20.67 -4.90 1.27
N GLU A 78 20.21 -5.54 2.35
CA GLU A 78 19.19 -6.58 2.30
C GLU A 78 17.79 -5.96 2.17
N LYS A 79 17.53 -5.52 0.93
CA LYS A 79 16.21 -5.26 0.35
C LYS A 79 15.31 -6.51 0.42
N LYS A 80 14.83 -6.94 1.59
CA LYS A 80 13.95 -8.13 1.70
C LYS A 80 12.45 -7.79 1.90
N GLY A 81 12.07 -6.84 2.76
CA GLY A 81 10.64 -6.59 3.04
C GLY A 81 9.82 -6.01 1.88
N ARG A 82 10.39 -5.08 1.10
CA ARG A 82 9.69 -4.44 -0.04
C ARG A 82 9.64 -5.34 -1.28
N LYS A 83 10.59 -6.27 -1.42
CA LYS A 83 10.62 -7.23 -2.54
C LYS A 83 9.53 -8.29 -2.40
N GLU A 84 9.17 -8.73 -1.19
CA GLU A 84 8.12 -9.74 -1.01
C GLU A 84 6.73 -9.20 -1.32
N LYS A 85 6.33 -8.06 -0.75
CA LYS A 85 5.02 -7.45 -1.06
C LYS A 85 4.89 -7.07 -2.55
N ALA A 86 5.97 -6.60 -3.18
CA ALA A 86 5.98 -6.33 -4.62
C ALA A 86 5.96 -7.61 -5.48
N LYS A 87 6.68 -8.67 -5.08
CA LYS A 87 6.64 -9.98 -5.75
C LYS A 87 5.27 -10.63 -5.61
N GLU A 88 4.63 -10.56 -4.45
CA GLU A 88 3.28 -11.08 -4.21
C GLU A 88 2.25 -10.33 -5.04
N HIS A 89 2.30 -8.99 -5.07
CA HIS A 89 1.37 -8.19 -5.88
C HIS A 89 1.56 -8.43 -7.38
N LYS A 90 2.81 -8.64 -7.85
CA LYS A 90 3.12 -9.02 -9.24
C LYS A 90 2.61 -10.44 -9.56
N LYS A 91 2.82 -11.42 -8.68
CA LYS A 91 2.38 -12.82 -8.84
C LYS A 91 0.84 -12.92 -8.82
N LYS A 92 0.16 -12.15 -7.97
CA LYS A 92 -1.31 -12.04 -7.91
C LYS A 92 -1.88 -11.42 -9.19
N ARG A 93 -1.28 -10.35 -9.70
CA ARG A 93 -1.68 -9.68 -10.95
C ARG A 93 -1.46 -10.57 -12.18
N GLU A 94 -0.35 -11.32 -12.21
CA GLU A 94 -0.04 -12.26 -13.29
C GLU A 94 -0.99 -13.47 -13.30
N SER A 95 -1.28 -14.06 -12.12
CA SER A 95 -2.24 -15.16 -12.01
C SER A 95 -3.65 -14.75 -12.48
N ARG A 96 -4.10 -13.54 -12.11
CA ARG A 96 -5.38 -12.97 -12.58
C ARG A 96 -5.40 -12.80 -14.11
N ARG A 97 -4.32 -12.30 -14.71
CA ARG A 97 -4.19 -12.13 -16.17
C ARG A 97 -4.21 -13.49 -16.89
N ARG A 98 -3.51 -14.49 -16.34
CA ARG A 98 -3.46 -15.86 -16.89
C ARG A 98 -4.84 -16.53 -16.85
N LYS A 99 -5.56 -16.40 -15.72
CA LYS A 99 -6.93 -16.93 -15.55
C LYS A 99 -7.92 -16.27 -16.53
N ARG A 100 -7.80 -14.96 -16.76
CA ARG A 100 -8.60 -14.22 -17.75
C ARG A 100 -8.33 -14.69 -19.19
N ASN A 101 -7.07 -14.87 -19.56
CA ASN A 101 -6.69 -15.38 -20.89
C ASN A 101 -7.19 -16.81 -21.11
N LEU A 102 -7.09 -17.68 -20.11
CA LEU A 102 -7.59 -19.06 -20.21
C LEU A 102 -9.12 -19.08 -20.44
N ARG A 103 -9.86 -18.21 -19.74
CA ARG A 103 -11.32 -18.09 -19.90
C ARG A 103 -11.68 -17.60 -21.30
N LEU A 104 -10.98 -16.60 -21.83
CA LEU A 104 -11.18 -16.10 -23.20
C LEU A 104 -10.90 -17.19 -24.24
N MET A 105 -9.82 -17.95 -24.08
CA MET A 105 -9.44 -19.02 -25.00
C MET A 105 -10.44 -20.18 -24.98
N ARG A 106 -10.91 -20.58 -23.79
CA ARG A 106 -11.98 -21.58 -23.63
C ARG A 106 -13.28 -21.13 -24.31
N ASN A 107 -13.65 -19.86 -24.14
CA ASN A 107 -14.86 -19.31 -24.76
C ASN A 107 -14.71 -19.26 -26.30
N ARG A 108 -13.53 -18.92 -26.81
CA ARG A 108 -13.21 -18.92 -28.25
C ARG A 108 -13.25 -20.32 -28.85
N MET A 109 -12.77 -21.34 -28.12
CA MET A 109 -12.83 -22.76 -28.49
C MET A 109 -14.28 -23.27 -28.54
N GLN A 110 -15.11 -22.95 -27.55
CA GLN A 110 -16.53 -23.31 -27.56
C GLN A 110 -17.26 -22.71 -28.77
N LYS A 111 -17.02 -21.42 -29.07
CA LYS A 111 -17.57 -20.77 -30.27
C LYS A 111 -17.10 -21.44 -31.56
N ARG A 112 -15.82 -21.82 -31.67
CA ARG A 112 -15.28 -22.55 -32.85
C ARG A 112 -15.94 -23.93 -33.00
N ASN A 113 -16.08 -24.68 -31.92
CA ASN A 113 -16.71 -26.00 -31.94
C ASN A 113 -18.20 -25.92 -32.29
N PHE A 114 -18.90 -24.92 -31.78
CA PHE A 114 -20.28 -24.64 -32.15
C PHE A 114 -20.41 -24.27 -33.64
N ARG A 115 -19.49 -23.44 -34.17
CA ARG A 115 -19.45 -23.10 -35.61
C ARG A 115 -19.19 -24.32 -36.50
N LYS A 116 -18.29 -25.22 -36.08
CA LYS A 116 -18.00 -26.48 -36.80
C LYS A 116 -19.19 -27.44 -36.76
N LYS A 117 -19.86 -27.59 -35.61
CA LYS A 117 -21.09 -28.39 -35.47
C LYS A 117 -22.23 -27.84 -36.34
N ARG A 118 -22.41 -26.52 -36.41
CA ARG A 118 -23.43 -25.90 -37.27
C ARG A 118 -23.14 -26.04 -38.77
N LYS A 119 -21.87 -26.14 -39.19
CA LYS A 119 -21.51 -26.43 -40.58
C LYS A 119 -21.70 -27.90 -40.97
N LYS A 120 -21.46 -28.84 -40.04
CA LYS A 120 -21.73 -30.28 -40.25
C LYS A 120 -23.21 -30.65 -40.28
N LYS A 121 -24.09 -29.82 -39.72
CA LYS A 121 -25.56 -30.04 -39.70
C LYS A 121 -26.29 -29.38 -40.89
N LYS A 122 -25.53 -28.78 -41.82
CA LYS A 122 -26.02 -28.09 -43.04
C LYS A 122 -25.53 -28.75 -44.35
N LEU A 123 -24.81 -29.87 -44.24
CA LEU A 123 -24.68 -30.89 -45.28
C LEU A 123 -25.59 -32.05 -44.87
#